data_AF-A0A931G7S6-F1
#
_entry.id   AF-A0A931G7S6-F1
#
_cell.length_a   1.000
_cell.length_b   1.000
_cell.length_c   1.000
_cell.angle_alpha   90.00
_cell.angle_beta   90.00
_cell.angle_gamma   90.00
#
_symmetry.space_group_name_H-M   'P 1'
#
loop_
_entity.id
_entity.type
_entity.pdbx_description
1 polymer ?
#
loop_
_entity_poly.entity_id
_entity_poly.type
_entity_poly.pdbx_seq_one_letter_code
_entity_poly.pdbx_strand_id
1 'polypeptide(L)'
;MNFGSIDEILTFAIDKENEAVAFYRSQVEKATKASLKEVFQSFAKEEEKHAALLSDISGNKEKIESYEFKKIPDLKISDYMVEKDYEEGMPMPEILKVAMKREEKAAKLYQTLADQTDNADAKKLFLMLVQEESKHKLGLETMYDDYLAEQDN
;
A
#
# COMPACT_ATOMS: atom_id res chain seq x y z
N MET A 1 -11.00 -13.21 8.68
CA MET A 1 -9.85 -13.52 9.55
C MET A 1 -10.29 -13.32 10.98
N ASN A 2 -9.92 -14.23 11.89
CA ASN A 2 -10.18 -14.11 13.32
C ASN A 2 -8.82 -14.08 14.03
N PHE A 3 -8.56 -13.02 14.78
CA PHE A 3 -7.35 -12.85 15.58
C PHE A 3 -7.70 -12.97 17.06
N GLY A 4 -6.84 -13.63 17.84
CA GLY A 4 -7.00 -13.85 19.27
C GLY A 4 -6.49 -12.69 20.14
N SER A 5 -5.66 -11.81 19.59
CA SER A 5 -5.13 -10.64 20.31
C SER A 5 -4.74 -9.50 19.36
N ILE A 6 -4.52 -8.32 19.94
CA ILE A 6 -3.96 -7.19 19.18
C ILE A 6 -2.55 -7.48 18.67
N ASP A 7 -1.73 -8.20 19.43
CA ASP A 7 -0.37 -8.54 19.04
C ASP A 7 -0.34 -9.46 17.81
N GLU A 8 -1.30 -10.39 17.69
CA GLU A 8 -1.47 -11.22 16.50
C GLU A 8 -1.88 -10.39 15.28
N ILE A 9 -2.77 -9.41 15.45
CA ILE A 9 -3.15 -8.48 14.38
C ILE A 9 -1.94 -7.68 13.91
N LEU A 10 -1.15 -7.14 14.84
CA LEU A 10 0.02 -6.32 14.52
C LEU A 10 1.12 -7.13 13.85
N THR A 11 1.38 -8.35 14.33
CA THR A 11 2.34 -9.26 13.71
C THR A 11 1.94 -9.55 12.27
N PHE A 12 0.66 -9.88 12.05
CA PHE A 12 0.13 -10.11 10.71
C PHE A 12 0.23 -8.88 9.80
N ALA A 13 -0.09 -7.69 10.32
CA ALA A 13 0.02 -6.45 9.57
C ALA A 13 1.48 -6.14 9.17
N ILE A 14 2.43 -6.30 10.10
CA ILE A 14 3.87 -6.11 9.86
C ILE A 14 4.37 -7.08 8.78
N ASP A 15 3.94 -8.34 8.82
CA ASP A 15 4.29 -9.32 7.78
C ASP A 15 3.79 -8.88 6.41
N LYS A 16 2.58 -8.29 6.33
CA LYS A 16 2.04 -7.76 5.07
C LYS A 16 2.80 -6.56 4.55
N GLU A 17 3.24 -5.66 5.42
CA GLU A 17 4.14 -4.57 5.04
C GLU A 17 5.48 -5.10 4.50
N ASN A 18 6.09 -6.07 5.19
CA ASN A 18 7.34 -6.67 4.73
C ASN A 18 7.20 -7.38 3.37
N GLU A 19 6.06 -8.03 3.12
CA GLU A 19 5.72 -8.59 1.80
C GLU A 19 5.64 -7.47 0.72
N ALA A 20 5.08 -6.31 1.04
CA ALA A 20 4.98 -5.16 0.14
C ALA A 20 6.36 -4.54 -0.13
N VAL A 21 7.18 -4.34 0.92
CA VAL A 21 8.59 -3.91 0.80
C VAL A 21 9.37 -4.83 -0.13
N ALA A 22 9.28 -6.15 0.09
CA ALA A 22 9.98 -7.14 -0.72
C ALA A 22 9.51 -7.09 -2.19
N PHE A 23 8.20 -6.95 -2.41
CA PHE A 23 7.64 -6.77 -3.74
C PHE A 23 8.24 -5.54 -4.42
N TYR A 24 8.14 -4.35 -3.83
CA TYR A 24 8.62 -3.11 -4.44
C TYR A 24 10.12 -3.10 -4.68
N ARG A 25 10.92 -3.58 -3.72
CA ARG A 25 12.37 -3.76 -3.92
C ARG A 25 12.68 -4.68 -5.10
N SER A 26 11.93 -5.77 -5.27
CA SER A 26 12.10 -6.65 -6.43
C SER A 26 11.76 -5.96 -7.76
N GLN A 27 10.83 -4.99 -7.76
CA GLN A 27 10.48 -4.22 -8.96
C GLN A 27 11.55 -3.17 -9.30
N VAL A 28 12.24 -2.59 -8.31
CA VAL A 28 13.37 -1.67 -8.54
C VAL A 28 14.49 -2.34 -9.35
N GLU A 29 14.82 -3.60 -9.03
CA GLU A 29 15.85 -4.36 -9.74
C GLU A 29 15.46 -4.67 -11.20
N LYS A 30 14.16 -4.88 -11.44
CA LYS A 30 13.63 -5.31 -12.75
C LYS A 30 13.21 -4.14 -13.65
N ALA A 31 12.96 -2.96 -13.08
CA ALA A 31 12.57 -1.78 -13.84
C ALA A 31 13.71 -1.33 -14.77
N THR A 32 13.37 -1.00 -16.02
CA THR A 32 14.34 -0.54 -17.03
C THR A 32 14.41 0.99 -17.12
N LYS A 33 13.35 1.69 -16.75
CA LYS A 33 13.28 3.16 -16.72
C LYS A 33 13.67 3.70 -15.34
N ALA A 34 14.51 4.74 -15.31
CA ALA A 34 14.94 5.38 -14.07
C ALA A 34 13.76 5.94 -13.24
N SER A 35 12.78 6.55 -13.89
CA SER A 35 11.56 7.06 -13.23
C SER A 35 10.78 5.96 -12.50
N LEU A 36 10.69 4.75 -13.06
CA LEU A 36 10.01 3.63 -12.41
C LEU A 36 10.79 3.08 -11.23
N LYS A 37 12.12 3.06 -11.32
CA LYS A 37 12.98 2.70 -10.19
C LYS A 37 12.77 3.65 -9.02
N GLU A 38 12.74 4.95 -9.28
CA GLU A 38 12.52 5.97 -8.26
C GLU A 38 11.15 5.82 -7.61
N VAL A 39 10.10 5.59 -8.40
CA VAL A 39 8.75 5.31 -7.89
C VAL A 39 8.76 4.07 -7.00
N PHE A 40 9.17 2.90 -7.48
CA PHE A 40 9.13 1.68 -6.68
C PHE A 40 10.03 1.76 -5.44
N GLN A 41 11.15 2.48 -5.52
CA GLN A 41 12.00 2.73 -4.36
C GLN A 41 11.32 3.65 -3.33
N SER A 42 10.51 4.61 -3.77
CA SER A 42 9.71 5.44 -2.88
C SER A 42 8.66 4.61 -2.15
N PHE A 43 7.92 3.76 -2.87
CA PHE A 43 6.90 2.90 -2.26
C PHE A 43 7.53 1.94 -1.25
N ALA A 44 8.62 1.25 -1.61
CA ALA A 44 9.34 0.38 -0.67
C ALA A 44 9.74 1.10 0.64
N LYS A 45 10.14 2.38 0.55
CA LYS A 45 10.50 3.19 1.73
C LYS A 45 9.28 3.61 2.55
N GLU A 46 8.12 3.84 1.93
CA GLU A 46 6.90 4.14 2.68
C GLU A 46 6.39 2.88 3.42
N GLU A 47 6.38 1.71 2.77
CA GLU A 47 5.99 0.45 3.42
C GLU A 47 6.94 0.09 4.59
N GLU A 48 8.25 0.37 4.46
CA GLU A 48 9.21 0.24 5.56
C GLU A 48 8.83 1.11 6.77
N LYS A 49 8.33 2.33 6.51
CA LYS A 49 7.84 3.21 7.59
C LYS A 49 6.54 2.70 8.17
N HIS A 50 5.65 2.12 7.38
CA HIS A 50 4.41 1.51 7.86
C HIS A 50 4.71 0.35 8.81
N ALA A 51 5.61 -0.56 8.42
CA ALA A 51 6.11 -1.63 9.29
C ALA A 51 6.70 -1.09 10.60
N ALA A 52 7.49 -0.02 10.52
CA ALA A 52 8.06 0.63 11.70
C ALA A 52 6.99 1.24 12.62
N LEU A 53 5.93 1.85 12.06
CA LEU A 53 4.82 2.39 12.82
C LEU A 53 4.03 1.28 13.55
N LEU A 54 3.77 0.18 12.86
CA LEU A 54 3.05 -0.98 13.40
C LEU A 54 3.82 -1.67 14.53
N SER A 55 5.15 -1.71 14.45
CA SER A 55 6.01 -2.37 15.45
C SER A 55 6.18 -1.60 16.76
N ASP A 56 5.91 -0.29 16.79
CA ASP A 56 5.99 0.52 18.01
C ASP A 56 4.88 1.58 18.09
N ILE A 57 3.64 1.14 18.30
CA ILE A 57 2.50 2.06 18.45
C ILE A 57 2.70 3.03 19.62
N SER A 58 3.21 2.53 20.75
CA SER A 58 3.39 3.33 21.97
C SER A 58 4.41 4.45 21.76
N GLY A 59 5.56 4.15 21.13
CA GLY A 59 6.56 5.14 20.78
C GLY A 59 6.11 6.11 19.69
N ASN A 60 5.17 5.71 18.84
CA ASN A 60 4.62 6.55 17.77
C ASN A 60 3.32 7.27 18.13
N LYS A 61 2.91 7.26 19.40
CA LYS A 61 1.61 7.78 19.85
C LYS A 61 1.36 9.24 19.44
N GLU A 62 2.33 10.13 19.62
CA GLU A 62 2.20 11.54 19.24
C GLU A 62 1.96 11.70 17.73
N LYS A 63 2.65 10.92 16.89
CA LYS A 63 2.48 10.93 15.44
C LYS A 63 1.10 10.42 15.03
N ILE A 64 0.60 9.39 15.70
CA ILE A 64 -0.74 8.84 15.48
C ILE A 64 -1.80 9.86 15.93
N GLU A 65 -1.64 10.47 17.10
CA GLU A 65 -2.58 11.47 17.65
C GLU A 65 -2.64 12.75 16.81
N SER A 66 -1.50 13.22 16.30
CA SER A 66 -1.43 14.42 15.44
C SER A 66 -1.79 14.18 13.97
N TYR A 67 -2.02 12.94 13.55
CA TYR A 67 -2.37 12.64 12.17
C TYR A 67 -3.73 13.24 11.77
N GLU A 68 -3.73 13.99 10.66
CA GLU A 68 -4.91 14.60 10.05
C GLU A 68 -5.35 13.86 8.81
N PHE A 69 -6.59 13.34 8.83
CA PHE A 69 -7.19 12.67 7.70
C PHE A 69 -7.56 13.67 6.59
N LYS A 70 -7.27 13.27 5.35
CA LYS A 70 -7.56 14.01 4.13
C LYS A 70 -8.38 13.13 3.19
N LYS A 71 -9.29 13.76 2.46
CA LYS A 71 -10.06 13.04 1.44
C LYS A 71 -9.13 12.65 0.29
N ILE A 72 -9.04 11.35 0.01
CA ILE A 72 -8.32 10.83 -1.16
C ILE A 72 -9.33 10.61 -2.29
N PRO A 73 -9.13 11.20 -3.48
CA PRO A 73 -9.89 10.85 -4.67
C PRO A 73 -9.72 9.37 -5.01
N ASP A 74 -10.81 8.70 -5.37
CA ASP A 74 -10.82 7.29 -5.76
C ASP A 74 -11.17 7.20 -7.25
N LEU A 75 -10.18 6.94 -8.11
CA LEU A 75 -10.38 6.84 -9.56
C LEU A 75 -11.05 5.52 -9.95
N LYS A 76 -11.04 4.51 -9.06
CA LYS A 76 -11.64 3.19 -9.26
C LYS A 76 -11.12 2.46 -10.50
N ILE A 77 -9.95 2.81 -11.00
CA ILE A 77 -9.35 2.17 -12.17
C ILE A 77 -9.03 0.71 -11.83
N SER A 78 -8.47 0.46 -10.64
CA SER A 78 -8.18 -0.90 -10.17
C SER A 78 -9.44 -1.76 -10.04
N ASP A 79 -10.59 -1.20 -9.67
CA ASP A 79 -11.83 -1.93 -9.41
C ASP A 79 -12.30 -2.75 -10.63
N TYR A 80 -11.97 -2.29 -11.85
CA TYR A 80 -12.33 -2.96 -13.11
C TYR A 80 -11.25 -3.93 -13.63
N MET A 81 -10.14 -4.08 -12.91
CA MET A 81 -9.02 -4.92 -13.32
C MET A 81 -9.14 -6.34 -12.76
N VAL A 82 -8.75 -7.31 -13.59
CA VAL A 82 -8.58 -8.70 -13.15
C VAL A 82 -7.30 -8.80 -12.33
N GLU A 83 -7.40 -9.43 -11.17
CA GLU A 83 -6.24 -9.73 -10.35
C GLU A 83 -5.30 -10.70 -11.07
N LYS A 84 -4.01 -10.38 -11.07
CA LYS A 84 -2.94 -11.22 -11.61
C LYS A 84 -1.79 -11.26 -10.62
N ASP A 85 -1.11 -12.40 -10.59
CA ASP A 85 0.17 -12.51 -9.92
C ASP A 85 1.26 -11.85 -10.77
N TYR A 86 2.33 -11.40 -10.13
CA TYR A 86 3.49 -10.88 -10.85
C TYR A 86 4.20 -12.01 -11.61
N GLU A 87 4.55 -11.78 -12.87
CA GLU A 87 5.36 -12.67 -13.70
C GLU A 87 6.59 -11.92 -14.22
N GLU A 88 7.72 -12.61 -14.32
CA GLU A 88 8.93 -12.02 -14.88
C GLU A 88 8.75 -11.70 -16.38
N GLY A 89 9.16 -10.50 -16.78
CA GLY A 89 8.98 -10.02 -18.15
C GLY A 89 7.61 -9.42 -18.45
N MET A 90 6.72 -9.28 -17.46
CA MET A 90 5.47 -8.53 -17.62
C MET A 90 5.74 -7.10 -18.15
N PRO A 91 4.93 -6.61 -19.11
CA PRO A 91 5.04 -5.23 -19.55
C PRO A 91 4.62 -4.29 -18.43
N MET A 92 5.18 -3.08 -18.41
CA MET A 92 4.97 -2.09 -17.35
C MET A 92 3.51 -1.84 -16.98
N PRO A 93 2.55 -1.72 -17.93
CA PRO A 93 1.13 -1.57 -17.60
C PRO A 93 0.59 -2.72 -16.75
N GLU A 94 1.01 -3.95 -17.00
CA GLU A 94 0.59 -5.11 -16.22
C GLU A 94 1.20 -5.08 -14.82
N ILE A 95 2.47 -4.65 -14.68
CA ILE A 95 3.11 -4.45 -13.37
C ILE A 95 2.35 -3.41 -12.54
N LEU A 96 1.95 -2.29 -13.15
CA LEU A 96 1.13 -1.27 -12.48
C LEU A 96 -0.22 -1.83 -12.04
N LYS A 97 -0.89 -2.66 -12.86
CA LYS A 97 -2.14 -3.33 -12.47
C LYS A 97 -1.97 -4.22 -11.24
N VAL A 98 -0.89 -4.99 -11.19
CA VAL A 98 -0.56 -5.81 -10.02
C VAL A 98 -0.34 -4.93 -8.80
N ALA A 99 0.47 -3.87 -8.91
CA ALA A 99 0.73 -2.95 -7.81
C ALA A 99 -0.56 -2.28 -7.30
N MET A 100 -1.40 -1.73 -8.18
CA MET A 100 -2.69 -1.12 -7.83
C MET A 100 -3.59 -2.09 -7.06
N LYS A 101 -3.64 -3.36 -7.48
CA LYS A 101 -4.42 -4.40 -6.79
C LYS A 101 -3.86 -4.75 -5.42
N ARG A 102 -2.54 -4.69 -5.23
CA ARG A 102 -1.92 -4.90 -3.92
C ARG A 102 -2.29 -3.76 -2.97
N GLU A 103 -2.20 -2.51 -3.43
CA GLU A 103 -2.61 -1.34 -2.64
C GLU A 103 -4.10 -1.36 -2.27
N GLU A 104 -4.97 -1.68 -3.24
CA GLU A 104 -6.41 -1.83 -3.00
C GLU A 104 -6.71 -2.88 -1.91
N LYS A 105 -5.96 -3.99 -1.91
CA LYS A 105 -6.10 -5.05 -0.90
C LYS A 105 -5.55 -4.63 0.46
N ALA A 106 -4.43 -3.93 0.49
CA ALA A 106 -3.84 -3.41 1.73
C ALA A 106 -4.80 -2.41 2.39
N ALA A 107 -5.35 -1.46 1.63
CA ALA A 107 -6.38 -0.53 2.11
C ALA A 107 -7.60 -1.27 2.70
N LYS A 108 -8.13 -2.27 1.98
CA LYS A 108 -9.27 -3.09 2.46
C LYS A 108 -8.93 -3.91 3.70
N LEU A 109 -7.70 -4.44 3.77
CA LEU A 109 -7.21 -5.15 4.93
C LEU A 109 -7.18 -4.22 6.14
N TYR A 110 -6.55 -3.06 6.03
CA TYR A 110 -6.46 -2.12 7.15
C TYR A 110 -7.82 -1.60 7.60
N GLN A 111 -8.75 -1.39 6.67
CA GLN A 111 -10.13 -1.06 7.04
C GLN A 111 -10.76 -2.19 7.87
N THR A 112 -10.57 -3.44 7.46
CA THR A 112 -11.05 -4.61 8.20
C THR A 112 -10.43 -4.69 9.60
N LEU A 113 -9.11 -4.49 9.72
CA LEU A 113 -8.41 -4.52 11.01
C LEU A 113 -8.85 -3.37 11.93
N ALA A 114 -9.10 -2.18 11.39
CA ALA A 114 -9.63 -1.03 12.12
C ALA A 114 -11.05 -1.29 12.67
N ASP A 115 -11.86 -2.05 11.93
CA ASP A 115 -13.22 -2.42 12.33
C ASP A 115 -13.24 -3.58 13.35
N GLN A 116 -12.18 -4.39 13.41
CA GLN A 116 -12.07 -5.55 14.29
C GLN A 116 -11.36 -5.28 15.63
N THR A 117 -10.74 -4.11 15.81
CA THR A 117 -10.01 -3.77 17.04
C THR A 117 -10.77 -2.76 17.91
N ASP A 118 -10.76 -2.99 19.23
CA ASP A 118 -11.26 -2.06 20.23
C ASP A 118 -10.18 -1.11 20.76
N ASN A 119 -8.91 -1.33 20.42
CA ASN A 119 -7.81 -0.46 20.81
C ASN A 119 -7.83 0.82 19.97
N ALA A 120 -8.05 1.97 20.61
CA ALA A 120 -8.20 3.26 19.92
C ALA A 120 -6.94 3.69 19.15
N ASP A 121 -5.75 3.47 19.72
CA ASP A 121 -4.47 3.85 19.10
C ASP A 121 -4.21 2.99 17.86
N ALA A 122 -4.42 1.67 17.97
CA ALA A 122 -4.32 0.74 16.84
C ALA A 122 -5.37 1.03 15.75
N LYS A 123 -6.62 1.31 16.15
CA LYS A 123 -7.68 1.69 15.22
C LYS A 123 -7.31 2.92 14.42
N LYS A 124 -6.79 3.96 15.08
CA LYS A 124 -6.38 5.20 14.41
C LYS A 124 -5.20 4.94 13.47
N LEU A 125 -4.22 4.13 13.89
CA LEU A 125 -3.10 3.73 13.04
C LEU A 125 -3.57 2.99 11.79
N PHE A 126 -4.46 2.00 11.92
CA PHE A 126 -4.99 1.28 10.76
C PHE A 126 -5.76 2.20 9.82
N LEU A 127 -6.60 3.11 10.32
CA LEU A 127 -7.26 4.10 9.46
C LEU A 127 -6.26 5.03 8.75
N MET A 128 -5.17 5.40 9.42
CA MET A 128 -4.08 6.14 8.78
C MET A 128 -3.46 5.34 7.63
N LEU A 129 -3.21 4.04 7.83
CA LEU A 129 -2.69 3.17 6.77
C LEU A 129 -3.69 3.01 5.61
N VAL A 130 -5.00 2.90 5.87
CA VAL A 130 -6.03 2.94 4.80
C VAL A 130 -5.85 4.17 3.91
N GLN A 131 -5.59 5.34 4.50
CA GLN A 131 -5.38 6.57 3.75
C GLN A 131 -4.06 6.56 2.96
N GLU A 132 -2.96 6.07 3.54
CA GLU A 132 -1.68 5.95 2.83
C GLU A 132 -1.79 4.98 1.64
N GLU A 133 -2.36 3.79 1.82
CA GLU A 133 -2.53 2.84 0.71
C GLU A 133 -3.49 3.35 -0.36
N SER A 134 -4.50 4.14 0.02
CA SER A 134 -5.38 4.81 -0.94
C SER A 134 -4.63 5.85 -1.77
N LYS A 135 -3.65 6.57 -1.19
CA LYS A 135 -2.79 7.51 -1.93
C LYS A 135 -1.83 6.77 -2.85
N HIS A 136 -1.25 5.67 -2.38
CA HIS A 136 -0.40 4.78 -3.17
C HIS A 136 -1.15 4.25 -4.39
N LYS A 137 -2.36 3.70 -4.19
CA LYS A 137 -3.28 3.30 -5.27
C LYS A 137 -3.51 4.44 -6.25
N LEU A 138 -3.91 5.62 -5.78
CA LEU A 138 -4.17 6.79 -6.64
C LEU A 138 -2.94 7.19 -7.46
N GLY A 139 -1.76 7.18 -6.86
CA GLY A 139 -0.50 7.48 -7.55
C GLY A 139 -0.22 6.48 -8.68
N LEU A 140 -0.41 5.18 -8.43
CA LEU A 140 -0.23 4.14 -9.45
C LEU A 140 -1.30 4.23 -10.56
N GLU A 141 -2.55 4.52 -10.20
CA GLU A 141 -3.65 4.73 -11.15
C GLU A 141 -3.36 5.92 -12.09
N THR A 142 -2.80 7.00 -11.55
CA THR A 142 -2.40 8.18 -12.33
C THR A 142 -1.27 7.84 -13.30
N MET A 143 -0.23 7.12 -12.83
CA MET A 143 0.88 6.69 -13.70
C MET A 143 0.42 5.74 -14.81
N TYR A 144 -0.57 4.90 -14.53
CA TYR A 144 -1.15 4.00 -15.53
C TYR A 144 -1.91 4.79 -16.60
N ASP A 145 -2.72 5.76 -16.20
CA ASP A 145 -3.47 6.63 -17.11
C ASP A 145 -2.53 7.45 -18.00
N ASP A 146 -1.51 8.09 -17.41
CA ASP A 146 -0.48 8.85 -18.14
C ASP A 146 0.25 7.97 -19.16
N TYR A 147 0.62 6.74 -18.78
CA TYR A 147 1.26 5.80 -19.70
C TYR A 147 0.39 5.48 -20.91
N LEU A 148 -0.91 5.26 -20.72
CA LEU A 148 -1.83 4.98 -21.83
C LEU A 148 -1.96 6.20 -22.75
N ALA A 149 -2.09 7.40 -22.18
CA ALA A 149 -2.17 8.64 -22.94
C ALA A 149 -0.91 8.93 -23.79
N GLU A 150 0.27 8.51 -23.33
CA GLU A 150 1.52 8.57 -24.10
C GLU A 150 1.59 7.57 -25.26
N GLN A 151 0.88 6.43 -25.18
CA GLN A 151 0.88 5.40 -26.25
C GLN A 151 -0.15 5.69 -27.36
N ASP A 152 -1.19 6.46 -27.07
CA ASP A 152 -2.24 6.84 -28.02
C ASP A 152 -1.86 8.04 -28.93
N ASN A 153 -0.68 8.64 -28.72
CA ASN A 153 -0.11 9.74 -29.52
C ASN A 153 1.05 9.30 -30.40
#